data_AF-A0A9W4TK32-F1
#
_entry.id   AF-A0A9W4TK32-F1
#
_cell.length_a   1.000
_cell.length_b   1.000
_cell.length_c   1.000
_cell.angle_alpha   90.00
_cell.angle_beta   90.00
_cell.angle_gamma   90.00
#
_symmetry.space_group_name_H-M   'P 1'
#
loop_
_entity.id
_entity.type
_entity.pdbx_description
1 polymer ?
#
loop_
_entity_poly.entity_id
_entity_poly.type
_entity_poly.pdbx_seq_one_letter_code
_entity_poly.pdbx_strand_id
1 'polypeptide(L)'
;MIRKLSPFILLGFLTACGGPSNQPIQTNPGGTSPQQRSYYDDRVPDFATNNFEPFARQEAVAIALREWRLFGQPVADYDPLQHPEPEVPDFKAERMPGLWQRVGEYWWIGMDPGMSEGSYTGKHNSNGSTFNFRNDGHYAWSAAFLSYVMRIAGANNRFPYSPNHSTYINAAASGESQILRAQDPANYAPKLGDMICTARGKNRDSIRFSSLPTGYMFPAHCGIVVAVNENGQPFGRQISIIGGNVDDSVALTHVPVDSSGKLADPNGTSYDTRYPWCAVLEVLYDAETASHK
;
A
#
# COMPACT_ATOMS: atom_id res chain seq x y z
N MET A 1 8.53 1.67 -73.25
CA MET A 1 9.84 1.47 -72.61
C MET A 1 9.62 1.18 -71.15
N ILE A 2 9.97 -0.03 -70.74
CA ILE A 2 9.86 -0.55 -69.37
C ILE A 2 10.99 0.02 -68.52
N ARG A 3 10.70 0.64 -67.37
CA ARG A 3 11.71 0.91 -66.32
C ARG A 3 11.14 0.65 -64.92
N LYS A 4 11.37 -0.60 -64.51
CA LYS A 4 11.66 -1.16 -63.17
C LYS A 4 11.34 -0.31 -61.93
N LEU A 5 10.39 -0.81 -61.14
CA LEU A 5 10.24 -0.53 -59.70
C LEU A 5 11.33 -1.31 -58.94
N SER A 6 12.13 -0.61 -58.12
CA SER A 6 12.97 -1.21 -57.08
C SER A 6 12.22 -1.15 -55.75
N PRO A 7 12.13 -2.25 -54.98
CA PRO A 7 11.61 -2.18 -53.62
C PRO A 7 12.72 -1.71 -52.68
N PHE A 8 12.52 -0.57 -52.02
CA PHE A 8 13.31 -0.22 -50.85
C PHE A 8 12.87 -1.11 -49.69
N ILE A 9 13.71 -2.08 -49.37
CA ILE A 9 13.62 -2.89 -48.16
C ILE A 9 13.94 -1.96 -46.98
N LEU A 10 12.93 -1.62 -46.17
CA LEU A 10 13.16 -1.06 -44.84
C LEU A 10 13.73 -2.17 -43.95
N LEU A 11 15.05 -2.16 -43.75
CA LEU A 11 15.68 -2.92 -42.68
C LEU A 11 15.35 -2.25 -41.35
N GLY A 12 14.41 -2.83 -40.60
CA GLY A 12 14.19 -2.48 -39.20
C GLY A 12 15.38 -2.93 -38.36
N PHE A 13 16.17 -1.99 -37.86
CA PHE A 13 17.18 -2.28 -36.85
C PHE A 13 16.47 -2.57 -35.52
N LEU A 14 16.34 -3.85 -35.18
CA LEU A 14 16.06 -4.28 -33.81
C LEU A 14 17.31 -3.96 -32.98
N THR A 15 17.26 -2.89 -32.19
CA THR A 15 18.27 -2.63 -31.15
C THR A 15 18.16 -3.74 -30.11
N ALA A 16 19.16 -4.62 -30.09
CA ALA A 16 19.34 -5.58 -29.00
C ALA A 16 19.57 -4.82 -27.69
N CYS A 17 18.80 -5.15 -26.65
CA CYS A 17 19.09 -4.70 -25.29
C CYS A 17 20.40 -5.35 -24.82
N GLY A 18 21.52 -4.64 -24.95
CA GLY A 18 22.81 -5.05 -24.37
C GLY A 18 22.81 -4.82 -22.86
N GLY A 19 22.97 -5.89 -22.08
CA GLY A 19 23.22 -5.82 -20.64
C GLY A 19 24.64 -5.33 -20.31
N PRO A 20 24.88 -4.82 -19.09
CA PRO A 20 26.19 -4.32 -18.70
C PRO A 20 27.26 -5.43 -18.74
N SER A 21 28.49 -5.05 -19.08
CA SER A 21 29.64 -5.94 -19.18
C SER A 21 29.96 -6.62 -17.85
N ASN A 22 30.13 -7.95 -17.87
CA ASN A 22 30.73 -8.72 -16.77
C ASN A 22 32.15 -8.19 -16.48
N GLN A 23 32.29 -7.34 -15.48
CA GLN A 23 33.57 -7.09 -14.83
C GLN A 23 33.61 -7.95 -13.55
N PRO A 24 34.63 -8.79 -13.36
CA PRO A 24 34.78 -9.56 -12.13
C PRO A 24 34.98 -8.59 -10.95
N ILE A 25 34.19 -8.79 -9.90
CA ILE A 25 34.28 -8.03 -8.64
C ILE A 25 35.66 -8.27 -8.03
N GLN A 26 36.52 -7.26 -8.05
CA GLN A 26 37.76 -7.24 -7.29
C GLN A 26 37.43 -6.96 -5.81
N THR A 27 37.62 -7.94 -4.95
CA THR A 27 37.54 -7.79 -3.50
C THR A 27 38.83 -7.13 -2.99
N ASN A 28 38.75 -5.83 -2.65
CA ASN A 28 39.80 -5.17 -1.88
C ASN A 28 39.62 -5.47 -0.38
N PRO A 29 40.63 -6.02 0.32
CA PRO A 29 40.58 -6.15 1.78
C PRO A 29 41.11 -4.88 2.44
N GLY A 30 40.30 -4.26 3.32
CA GLY A 30 40.79 -3.29 4.30
C GLY A 30 40.14 -1.91 4.24
N GLY A 31 39.18 -1.69 5.13
CA GLY A 31 38.60 -0.38 5.42
C GLY A 31 37.52 -0.54 6.48
N THR A 32 37.88 -0.37 7.75
CA THR A 32 36.93 -0.38 8.87
C THR A 32 36.11 0.92 8.87
N SER A 33 35.01 0.92 8.12
CA SER A 33 33.89 1.84 8.33
C SER A 33 32.98 1.27 9.43
N PRO A 34 32.35 2.11 10.27
CA PRO A 34 31.47 1.62 11.32
C PRO A 34 30.35 0.80 10.68
N GLN A 35 30.17 -0.42 11.16
CA GLN A 35 29.17 -1.39 10.68
C GLN A 35 27.75 -0.80 10.83
N GLN A 36 27.28 -0.04 9.83
CA GLN A 36 25.88 -0.08 9.48
C GLN A 36 25.65 -1.51 9.00
N ARG A 37 25.07 -2.36 9.85
CA ARG A 37 24.46 -3.60 9.38
C ARG A 37 23.48 -3.18 8.30
N SER A 38 23.88 -3.34 7.04
CA SER A 38 22.92 -3.47 5.95
C SER A 38 22.00 -4.59 6.41
N TYR A 39 20.76 -4.23 6.72
CA TYR A 39 19.70 -5.21 6.93
C TYR A 39 19.39 -5.76 5.54
N TYR A 40 20.27 -6.66 5.07
CA TYR A 40 20.04 -7.38 3.84
C TYR A 40 18.87 -8.31 4.11
N ASP A 41 17.72 -7.93 3.58
CA ASP A 41 16.53 -8.75 3.49
C ASP A 41 16.49 -9.30 2.06
N ASP A 42 16.67 -10.61 1.91
CA ASP A 42 16.68 -11.27 0.60
C ASP A 42 15.32 -11.18 -0.12
N ARG A 43 14.29 -10.66 0.57
CA ARG A 43 12.95 -10.44 0.03
C ARG A 43 12.75 -9.03 -0.50
N VAL A 44 13.65 -8.10 -0.19
CA VAL A 44 13.49 -6.68 -0.49
C VAL A 44 14.51 -6.26 -1.54
N PRO A 45 14.08 -5.74 -2.71
CA PRO A 45 15.01 -5.31 -3.74
C PRO A 45 16.01 -4.27 -3.22
N ASP A 46 17.27 -4.36 -3.66
CA ASP A 46 18.35 -3.45 -3.23
C ASP A 46 18.00 -1.97 -3.38
N PHE A 47 17.21 -1.59 -4.40
CA PHE A 47 16.81 -0.20 -4.60
C PHE A 47 15.87 0.34 -3.52
N ALA A 48 15.09 -0.54 -2.88
CA ALA A 48 14.20 -0.18 -1.78
C ALA A 48 14.95 -0.15 -0.43
N THR A 49 15.98 -0.99 -0.27
CA THR A 49 16.76 -1.09 0.98
C THR A 49 17.85 -0.02 1.10
N ASN A 50 18.51 0.32 0.00
CA ASN A 50 19.67 1.22 0.02
C ASN A 50 19.31 2.71 0.03
N ASN A 51 18.03 3.08 -0.07
CA ASN A 51 17.55 4.47 -0.12
C ASN A 51 18.43 5.35 -1.02
N PHE A 52 18.59 4.94 -2.28
CA PHE A 52 19.33 5.74 -3.27
C PHE A 52 18.75 7.15 -3.43
N GLU A 53 17.45 7.30 -3.17
CA GLU A 53 16.75 8.56 -3.00
C GLU A 53 16.07 8.60 -1.62
N PRO A 54 15.80 9.81 -1.06
CA PRO A 54 15.06 9.94 0.19
C PRO A 54 13.64 9.36 0.11
N PHE A 55 13.16 8.78 1.20
CA PHE A 55 11.75 8.37 1.31
C PHE A 55 10.83 9.56 1.11
N ALA A 56 10.01 9.52 0.06
CA ALA A 56 9.18 10.64 -0.38
C ALA A 56 7.71 10.24 -0.59
N ARG A 57 6.83 11.22 -0.32
CA ARG A 57 5.37 11.08 -0.40
C ARG A 57 4.90 10.69 -1.80
N GLN A 58 5.52 11.30 -2.82
CA GLN A 58 5.21 11.07 -4.22
C GLN A 58 5.47 9.62 -4.62
N GLU A 59 6.52 8.98 -4.08
CA GLU A 59 6.84 7.59 -4.38
C GLU A 59 5.78 6.64 -3.82
N ALA A 60 5.40 6.80 -2.55
CA ALA A 60 4.34 5.98 -1.94
C ALA A 60 3.01 6.09 -2.72
N VAL A 61 2.64 7.30 -3.14
CA VAL A 61 1.44 7.54 -3.97
C VAL A 61 1.58 6.93 -5.35
N ALA A 62 2.72 7.09 -6.03
CA ALA A 62 2.96 6.55 -7.36
C ALA A 62 2.93 5.01 -7.37
N ILE A 63 3.52 4.38 -6.35
CA ILE A 63 3.49 2.92 -6.16
C ILE A 63 2.05 2.45 -5.99
N ALA A 64 1.26 3.07 -5.10
CA ALA A 64 -0.14 2.70 -4.90
C ALA A 64 -0.98 2.85 -6.18
N LEU A 65 -0.82 3.97 -6.90
CA LEU A 65 -1.49 4.21 -8.18
C LEU A 65 -1.10 3.19 -9.26
N ARG A 66 0.16 2.74 -9.28
CA ARG A 66 0.61 1.68 -10.19
C ARG A 66 -0.11 0.37 -9.90
N GLU A 67 -0.22 -0.02 -8.63
CA GLU A 67 -0.91 -1.26 -8.25
C GLU A 67 -2.42 -1.17 -8.55
N TRP A 68 -3.06 -0.03 -8.28
CA TRP A 68 -4.46 0.20 -8.65
C TRP A 68 -4.70 0.04 -10.17
N ARG A 69 -3.79 0.57 -11.00
CA ARG A 69 -3.85 0.39 -12.45
C ARG A 69 -3.66 -1.06 -12.87
N LEU A 70 -2.75 -1.79 -12.22
CA LEU A 70 -2.53 -3.20 -12.48
C LEU A 70 -3.81 -4.03 -12.25
N PHE A 71 -4.60 -3.68 -11.23
CA PHE A 71 -5.88 -4.30 -10.91
C PHE A 71 -7.06 -3.80 -11.75
N GLY A 72 -6.82 -3.00 -12.79
CA GLY A 72 -7.86 -2.53 -13.72
C GLY A 72 -8.58 -1.26 -13.26
N GLN A 73 -8.01 -0.52 -12.30
CA GLN A 73 -8.53 0.76 -11.80
C GLN A 73 -9.95 0.71 -11.17
N PRO A 74 -10.29 -0.29 -10.35
CA PRO A 74 -11.62 -0.37 -9.76
C PRO A 74 -11.87 0.77 -8.76
N VAL A 75 -13.13 1.21 -8.67
CA VAL A 75 -13.60 2.19 -7.69
C VAL A 75 -14.65 1.53 -6.81
N ALA A 76 -14.41 1.51 -5.50
CA ALA A 76 -15.25 0.87 -4.50
C ALA A 76 -15.89 1.94 -3.59
N ASP A 77 -16.96 2.58 -4.10
CA ASP A 77 -17.69 3.66 -3.42
C ASP A 77 -18.99 3.21 -2.74
N TYR A 78 -19.35 1.94 -2.86
CA TYR A 78 -20.55 1.39 -2.23
C TYR A 78 -20.38 1.21 -0.71
N ASP A 79 -21.50 1.07 0.01
CA ASP A 79 -21.46 0.65 1.41
C ASP A 79 -21.04 -0.83 1.49
N PRO A 80 -19.90 -1.16 2.14
CA PRO A 80 -19.41 -2.53 2.21
C PRO A 80 -20.35 -3.46 2.98
N LEU A 81 -21.27 -2.94 3.80
CA LEU A 81 -22.27 -3.76 4.49
C LEU A 81 -23.41 -4.20 3.57
N GLN A 82 -23.55 -3.55 2.42
CA GLN A 82 -24.61 -3.81 1.45
C GLN A 82 -24.11 -4.52 0.19
N HIS A 83 -22.80 -4.77 0.10
CA HIS A 83 -22.18 -5.41 -1.04
C HIS A 83 -22.04 -6.92 -0.81
N PRO A 84 -22.68 -7.77 -1.64
CA PRO A 84 -22.54 -9.21 -1.51
C PRO A 84 -21.14 -9.67 -1.91
N GLU A 85 -20.62 -10.64 -1.19
CA GLU A 85 -19.37 -11.32 -1.54
C GLU A 85 -19.53 -12.16 -2.82
N PRO A 86 -18.53 -12.22 -3.71
CA PRO A 86 -18.59 -13.07 -4.89
C PRO A 86 -18.80 -14.55 -4.55
N GLU A 87 -19.79 -15.18 -5.18
CA GLU A 87 -20.10 -16.61 -4.97
C GLU A 87 -19.23 -17.56 -5.81
N VAL A 88 -18.48 -17.02 -6.78
CA VAL A 88 -17.64 -17.75 -7.73
C VAL A 88 -16.21 -17.21 -7.67
N PRO A 89 -15.17 -18.06 -7.54
CA PRO A 89 -13.79 -17.62 -7.37
C PRO A 89 -13.24 -16.85 -8.58
N ASP A 90 -13.77 -17.07 -9.78
CA ASP A 90 -13.31 -16.41 -11.02
C ASP A 90 -13.66 -14.91 -11.04
N PHE A 91 -14.57 -14.47 -10.17
CA PHE A 91 -14.89 -13.05 -9.99
C PHE A 91 -14.05 -12.35 -8.92
N LYS A 92 -13.16 -13.09 -8.22
CA LYS A 92 -12.28 -12.54 -7.19
C LYS A 92 -10.94 -12.19 -7.82
N ALA A 93 -10.67 -10.89 -8.01
CA ALA A 93 -9.50 -10.42 -8.76
C ALA A 93 -8.18 -10.98 -8.21
N GLU A 94 -8.04 -11.08 -6.89
CA GLU A 94 -6.89 -11.67 -6.20
C GLU A 94 -6.59 -13.13 -6.58
N ARG A 95 -7.50 -13.86 -7.22
CA ARG A 95 -7.31 -15.27 -7.63
C ARG A 95 -6.96 -15.42 -9.11
N MET A 96 -7.13 -14.36 -9.90
CA MET A 96 -6.94 -14.36 -11.36
C MET A 96 -5.45 -14.53 -11.75
N PRO A 97 -5.16 -15.11 -12.94
CA PRO A 97 -3.80 -15.19 -13.46
C PRO A 97 -3.10 -13.83 -13.48
N GLY A 98 -1.89 -13.75 -12.94
CA GLY A 98 -1.09 -12.53 -12.83
C GLY A 98 -1.34 -11.76 -11.53
N LEU A 99 -2.59 -11.75 -11.04
CA LEU A 99 -2.96 -11.01 -9.83
C LEU A 99 -2.71 -11.80 -8.54
N TRP A 100 -2.95 -13.12 -8.53
CA TRP A 100 -2.66 -13.92 -7.33
C TRP A 100 -1.17 -13.96 -7.00
N GLN A 101 -0.31 -13.97 -8.02
CA GLN A 101 1.14 -13.85 -7.86
C GLN A 101 1.51 -12.48 -7.31
N ARG A 102 0.88 -11.42 -7.83
CA ARG A 102 1.14 -10.06 -7.35
C ARG A 102 0.76 -9.89 -5.89
N VAL A 103 -0.38 -10.46 -5.46
CA VAL A 103 -0.72 -10.52 -4.03
C VAL A 103 0.35 -11.29 -3.24
N GLY A 104 0.91 -12.36 -3.80
CA GLY A 104 2.05 -13.05 -3.23
C GLY A 104 3.29 -12.16 -3.07
N GLU A 105 3.57 -11.27 -4.02
CA GLU A 105 4.67 -10.30 -3.89
C GLU A 105 4.41 -9.26 -2.80
N TYR A 106 3.16 -8.86 -2.57
CA TYR A 106 2.81 -7.99 -1.43
C TYR A 106 3.12 -8.66 -0.10
N TRP A 107 2.79 -9.94 0.04
CA TRP A 107 3.15 -10.73 1.22
C TRP A 107 4.67 -10.90 1.34
N TRP A 108 5.32 -11.34 0.28
CA TRP A 108 6.75 -11.65 0.27
C TRP A 108 7.60 -10.43 0.64
N ILE A 109 7.35 -9.30 -0.02
CA ILE A 109 8.11 -8.07 0.17
C ILE A 109 7.62 -7.33 1.41
N GLY A 110 6.32 -7.33 1.70
CA GLY A 110 5.77 -6.52 2.80
C GLY A 110 6.00 -7.09 4.20
N MET A 111 6.27 -8.39 4.35
CA MET A 111 6.46 -9.02 5.66
C MET A 111 7.92 -9.04 6.08
N ASP A 112 8.17 -8.99 7.39
CA ASP A 112 9.53 -9.17 7.91
C ASP A 112 10.01 -10.62 7.74
N PRO A 113 11.33 -10.84 7.58
CA PRO A 113 11.94 -12.17 7.56
C PRO A 113 11.49 -13.04 8.73
N GLY A 114 11.12 -14.28 8.43
CA GLY A 114 10.64 -15.25 9.42
C GLY A 114 9.14 -15.25 9.66
N MET A 115 8.38 -14.26 9.16
CA MET A 115 6.92 -14.31 9.17
C MET A 115 6.41 -15.36 8.16
N SER A 116 5.53 -16.24 8.62
CA SER A 116 4.93 -17.30 7.79
C SER A 116 4.06 -16.76 6.65
N GLU A 117 3.46 -15.59 6.90
CA GLU A 117 2.59 -14.85 6.01
C GLU A 117 3.31 -14.40 4.75
N GLY A 118 4.65 -14.25 4.80
CA GLY A 118 5.45 -13.94 3.61
C GLY A 118 5.34 -15.00 2.50
N SER A 119 4.90 -16.22 2.82
CA SER A 119 4.66 -17.29 1.84
C SER A 119 3.22 -17.33 1.31
N TYR A 120 2.34 -16.44 1.78
CA TYR A 120 0.97 -16.39 1.29
C TYR A 120 0.89 -15.81 -0.12
N THR A 121 -0.19 -16.13 -0.82
CA THR A 121 -0.54 -15.53 -2.11
C THR A 121 -2.04 -15.25 -2.14
N GLY A 122 -2.56 -14.71 -3.24
CA GLY A 122 -4.00 -14.49 -3.37
C GLY A 122 -4.87 -15.77 -3.31
N LYS A 123 -4.27 -16.96 -3.31
CA LYS A 123 -5.02 -18.23 -3.19
C LYS A 123 -4.31 -19.38 -2.48
N HIS A 124 -3.08 -19.20 -1.99
CA HIS A 124 -2.30 -20.26 -1.32
C HIS A 124 -1.83 -19.82 0.07
N ASN A 125 -1.84 -20.76 1.02
CA ASN A 125 -1.31 -20.56 2.38
C ASN A 125 0.21 -20.83 2.45
N SER A 126 0.78 -20.78 3.67
CA SER A 126 2.22 -20.93 3.91
C SER A 126 2.80 -22.31 3.55
N ASN A 127 1.94 -23.32 3.39
CA ASN A 127 2.34 -24.65 2.93
C ASN A 127 2.25 -24.79 1.40
N GLY A 128 1.90 -23.73 0.67
CA GLY A 128 1.66 -23.75 -0.77
C GLY A 128 0.31 -24.35 -1.17
N SER A 129 -0.55 -24.72 -0.22
CA SER A 129 -1.85 -25.32 -0.50
C SER A 129 -2.89 -24.26 -0.84
N THR A 130 -3.70 -24.51 -1.88
CA THR A 130 -4.82 -23.64 -2.22
C THR A 130 -5.90 -23.69 -1.13
N PHE A 131 -6.28 -22.54 -0.57
CA PHE A 131 -7.39 -22.47 0.40
C PHE A 131 -8.74 -22.28 -0.31
N ASN A 132 -9.83 -22.69 0.36
CA ASN A 132 -11.20 -22.47 -0.14
C ASN A 132 -11.50 -20.97 -0.22
N PHE A 133 -12.07 -20.51 -1.34
CA PHE A 133 -12.38 -19.09 -1.57
C PHE A 133 -13.38 -18.47 -0.59
N ARG A 134 -14.16 -19.31 0.10
CA ARG A 134 -15.03 -18.86 1.19
C ARG A 134 -14.26 -18.43 2.45
N ASN A 135 -12.96 -18.72 2.53
CA ASN A 135 -12.10 -18.42 3.66
C ASN A 135 -11.10 -17.29 3.38
N ASP A 136 -11.28 -16.53 2.30
CA ASP A 136 -10.31 -15.50 1.87
C ASP A 136 -10.08 -14.43 2.92
N GLY A 137 -11.11 -14.12 3.72
CA GLY A 137 -11.00 -13.21 4.87
C GLY A 137 -10.00 -13.65 5.95
N HIS A 138 -9.59 -14.93 6.02
CA HIS A 138 -8.53 -15.40 6.91
C HIS A 138 -7.12 -15.08 6.38
N TYR A 139 -7.01 -14.70 5.11
CA TYR A 139 -5.78 -14.37 4.39
C TYR A 139 -5.86 -12.94 3.84
N ALA A 140 -6.57 -12.06 4.55
CA ALA A 140 -6.77 -10.69 4.13
C ALA A 140 -5.42 -9.95 4.01
N TRP A 141 -5.15 -9.39 2.83
CA TRP A 141 -3.81 -8.88 2.46
C TRP A 141 -3.71 -7.36 2.42
N SER A 142 -4.74 -6.65 2.89
CA SER A 142 -4.78 -5.18 2.90
C SER A 142 -3.61 -4.55 3.66
N ALA A 143 -3.21 -5.14 4.79
CA ALA A 143 -2.08 -4.68 5.59
C ALA A 143 -0.74 -4.99 4.91
N ALA A 144 -0.61 -6.17 4.29
CA ALA A 144 0.58 -6.56 3.52
C ALA A 144 0.79 -5.64 2.31
N PHE A 145 -0.29 -5.25 1.63
CA PHE A 145 -0.24 -4.26 0.55
C PHE A 145 0.35 -2.92 1.01
N LEU A 146 -0.14 -2.34 2.12
CA LEU A 146 0.43 -1.07 2.61
C LEU A 146 1.87 -1.23 3.09
N SER A 147 2.20 -2.36 3.71
CA SER A 147 3.58 -2.71 4.06
C SER A 147 4.48 -2.74 2.81
N TYR A 148 4.03 -3.38 1.74
CA TYR A 148 4.72 -3.40 0.45
C TYR A 148 4.91 -1.99 -0.12
N VAL A 149 3.85 -1.16 -0.14
CA VAL A 149 3.94 0.23 -0.63
C VAL A 149 5.00 1.01 0.12
N MET A 150 4.97 0.98 1.46
CA MET A 150 5.91 1.71 2.30
C MET A 150 7.33 1.17 2.16
N ARG A 151 7.49 -0.14 2.03
CA ARG A 151 8.81 -0.75 1.86
C ARG A 151 9.45 -0.36 0.54
N ILE A 152 8.71 -0.49 -0.57
CA ILE A 152 9.20 -0.11 -1.90
C ILE A 152 9.47 1.40 -2.00
N ALA A 153 8.73 2.22 -1.24
CA ALA A 153 8.98 3.65 -1.17
C ALA A 153 10.25 4.05 -0.40
N GLY A 154 10.91 3.12 0.32
CA GLY A 154 12.15 3.41 1.08
C GLY A 154 11.93 3.71 2.56
N ALA A 155 10.79 3.30 3.13
CA ALA A 155 10.56 3.43 4.57
C ALA A 155 11.55 2.60 5.40
N ASN A 156 12.15 1.56 4.82
CA ASN A 156 13.13 0.70 5.48
C ASN A 156 12.61 0.18 6.83
N ASN A 157 13.47 -0.11 7.80
CA ASN A 157 13.11 -0.63 9.13
C ASN A 157 12.29 0.32 10.03
N ARG A 158 11.83 1.46 9.49
CA ARG A 158 11.12 2.50 10.26
C ARG A 158 9.62 2.31 10.26
N PHE A 159 9.08 1.63 9.25
CA PHE A 159 7.66 1.29 9.18
C PHE A 159 7.38 0.01 10.00
N PRO A 160 6.31 -0.02 10.81
CA PRO A 160 5.97 -1.17 11.64
C PRO A 160 5.29 -2.29 10.83
N TYR A 161 6.00 -2.92 9.89
CA TYR A 161 5.47 -3.93 8.97
C TYR A 161 4.72 -5.07 9.66
N SER A 162 3.57 -5.47 9.12
CA SER A 162 2.68 -6.42 9.80
C SER A 162 1.60 -6.98 8.87
N PRO A 163 1.12 -8.21 9.10
CA PRO A 163 -0.11 -8.69 8.49
C PRO A 163 -1.37 -8.00 9.04
N ASN A 164 -1.27 -7.11 10.03
CA ASN A 164 -2.41 -6.48 10.72
C ASN A 164 -2.34 -4.95 10.74
N HIS A 165 -3.42 -4.28 10.31
CA HIS A 165 -3.51 -2.82 10.36
C HIS A 165 -3.46 -2.23 11.77
N SER A 166 -4.00 -2.91 12.79
CA SER A 166 -3.96 -2.42 14.17
C SER A 166 -2.53 -2.26 14.71
N THR A 167 -1.55 -2.98 14.14
CA THR A 167 -0.13 -2.75 14.46
C THR A 167 0.29 -1.33 14.09
N TYR A 168 0.00 -0.88 12.87
CA TYR A 168 0.39 0.46 12.39
C TYR A 168 -0.33 1.55 13.18
N ILE A 169 -1.63 1.34 13.39
CA ILE A 169 -2.49 2.29 14.11
C ILE A 169 -1.99 2.46 15.55
N ASN A 170 -1.74 1.36 16.26
CA ASN A 170 -1.29 1.42 17.64
C ASN A 170 0.13 1.97 17.75
N ALA A 171 1.06 1.58 16.86
CA ALA A 171 2.42 2.11 16.87
C ALA A 171 2.46 3.63 16.59
N ALA A 172 1.55 4.13 15.74
CA ALA A 172 1.42 5.55 15.47
C ALA A 172 0.79 6.33 16.65
N ALA A 173 -0.21 5.73 17.31
CA ALA A 173 -0.91 6.35 18.44
C ALA A 173 -0.13 6.28 19.76
N SER A 174 0.69 5.23 19.97
CA SER A 174 1.59 5.11 21.13
C SER A 174 2.83 6.00 21.02
N GLY A 175 3.14 6.50 19.81
CA GLY A 175 4.37 7.24 19.54
C GLY A 175 5.61 6.34 19.36
N GLU A 176 5.43 5.02 19.30
CA GLU A 176 6.53 4.06 19.10
C GLU A 176 7.06 4.06 17.65
N SER A 177 6.23 4.45 16.68
CA SER A 177 6.66 4.55 15.28
C SER A 177 7.60 5.73 15.06
N GLN A 178 8.67 5.50 14.28
CA GLN A 178 9.60 6.56 13.91
C GLN A 178 9.01 7.50 12.84
N ILE A 179 8.14 6.98 11.97
CA ILE A 179 7.63 7.69 10.79
C ILE A 179 6.11 7.84 10.75
N LEU A 180 5.37 7.31 11.73
CA LEU A 180 3.92 7.45 11.79
C LEU A 180 3.50 8.28 13.00
N ARG A 181 2.54 9.17 12.80
CA ARG A 181 1.83 9.90 13.86
C ARG A 181 0.34 9.69 13.68
N ALA A 182 -0.35 9.24 14.73
CA ALA A 182 -1.80 9.19 14.70
C ALA A 182 -2.37 10.61 14.92
N GLN A 183 -3.22 11.03 14.00
CA GLN A 183 -3.89 12.31 13.98
C GLN A 183 -5.41 12.09 14.07
N ASP A 184 -6.07 12.99 14.79
CA ASP A 184 -7.52 12.96 14.97
C ASP A 184 -8.23 13.35 13.65
N PRO A 185 -9.11 12.48 13.11
CA PRO A 185 -9.91 12.76 11.91
C PRO A 185 -10.72 14.07 11.96
N ALA A 186 -11.04 14.58 13.16
CA ALA A 186 -11.76 15.84 13.38
C ALA A 186 -10.86 17.09 13.38
N ASN A 187 -9.55 16.89 13.56
CA ASN A 187 -8.59 17.99 13.73
C ASN A 187 -7.54 18.08 12.63
N TYR A 188 -7.31 16.99 11.89
CA TYR A 188 -6.30 16.91 10.84
C TYR A 188 -6.92 16.59 9.48
N ALA A 189 -6.54 17.37 8.45
CA ALA A 189 -6.90 17.10 7.06
C ALA A 189 -5.82 16.21 6.42
N PRO A 190 -6.16 15.00 5.95
CA PRO A 190 -5.18 14.09 5.33
C PRO A 190 -4.47 14.72 4.13
N LYS A 191 -3.17 14.44 4.00
CA LYS A 191 -2.35 14.81 2.84
C LYS A 191 -2.11 13.57 1.98
N LEU A 192 -1.72 13.78 0.71
CA LEU A 192 -1.27 12.71 -0.18
C LEU A 192 -0.29 11.77 0.54
N GLY A 193 -0.33 10.46 0.39
CA GLY A 193 0.60 9.53 1.06
C GLY A 193 0.33 9.26 2.55
N ASP A 194 -0.47 10.07 3.23
CA ASP A 194 -0.98 9.67 4.56
C ASP A 194 -1.89 8.45 4.42
N MET A 195 -2.07 7.70 5.50
CA MET A 195 -3.04 6.60 5.53
C MET A 195 -4.25 6.98 6.37
N ILE A 196 -5.45 6.62 5.96
CA ILE A 196 -6.65 6.75 6.80
C ILE A 196 -7.14 5.37 7.19
N CYS A 197 -7.60 5.22 8.42
CA CYS A 197 -7.88 3.91 9.02
C CYS A 197 -9.25 3.86 9.68
N THR A 198 -9.93 2.72 9.55
CA THR A 198 -11.20 2.43 10.22
C THR A 198 -11.16 1.04 10.84
N ALA A 199 -11.84 0.87 11.98
CA ALA A 199 -12.03 -0.43 12.59
C ALA A 199 -13.13 -1.23 11.87
N ARG A 200 -13.05 -2.55 11.92
CA ARG A 200 -13.99 -3.48 11.30
C ARG A 200 -14.56 -4.49 12.29
N GLY A 201 -15.56 -5.24 11.83
CA GLY A 201 -16.24 -6.28 12.61
C GLY A 201 -16.87 -5.71 13.87
N LYS A 202 -16.80 -6.45 14.98
CA LYS A 202 -17.37 -6.05 16.28
C LYS A 202 -16.85 -4.73 16.85
N ASN A 203 -15.71 -4.23 16.33
CA ASN A 203 -15.04 -3.04 16.82
C ASN A 203 -15.32 -1.80 15.95
N ARG A 204 -16.10 -1.93 14.86
CA ARG A 204 -16.40 -0.85 13.91
C ARG A 204 -16.89 0.41 14.61
N ASP A 205 -17.85 0.26 15.53
CA ASP A 205 -18.51 1.40 16.16
C ASP A 205 -17.91 1.81 17.51
N SER A 206 -17.00 1.01 18.06
CA SER A 206 -16.40 1.27 19.38
C SER A 206 -15.00 1.90 19.32
N ILE A 207 -14.22 1.63 18.27
CA ILE A 207 -12.88 2.20 18.14
C ILE A 207 -12.97 3.58 17.49
N ARG A 208 -12.58 4.61 18.23
CA ARG A 208 -12.41 5.99 17.78
C ARG A 208 -11.00 6.47 18.11
N PHE A 209 -10.62 7.65 17.63
CA PHE A 209 -9.30 8.21 17.88
C PHE A 209 -8.94 8.24 19.38
N SER A 210 -9.89 8.66 20.23
CA SER A 210 -9.73 8.72 21.69
C SER A 210 -9.54 7.35 22.37
N SER A 211 -9.81 6.25 21.67
CA SER A 211 -9.59 4.88 22.16
C SER A 211 -8.20 4.34 21.85
N LEU A 212 -7.39 5.08 21.08
CA LEU A 212 -6.08 4.64 20.62
C LEU A 212 -4.95 5.19 21.53
N PRO A 213 -3.84 4.44 21.69
CA PRO A 213 -3.63 3.07 21.23
C PRO A 213 -4.48 2.07 22.03
N THR A 214 -4.86 0.95 21.42
CA THR A 214 -5.49 -0.16 22.15
C THR A 214 -4.44 -1.11 22.74
N GLY A 215 -4.75 -1.73 23.87
CA GLY A 215 -3.93 -2.81 24.46
C GLY A 215 -4.09 -4.18 23.78
N TYR A 216 -4.80 -4.25 22.66
CA TYR A 216 -5.12 -5.49 21.94
C TYR A 216 -5.21 -5.27 20.43
N MET A 217 -5.03 -6.32 19.64
CA MET A 217 -5.20 -6.26 18.17
C MET A 217 -6.68 -6.25 17.79
N PHE A 218 -7.03 -5.51 16.75
CA PHE A 218 -8.40 -5.41 16.27
C PHE A 218 -8.48 -5.46 14.74
N PRO A 219 -9.56 -6.03 14.16
CA PRO A 219 -9.78 -5.95 12.73
C PRO A 219 -9.91 -4.48 12.32
N ALA A 220 -9.14 -4.10 11.31
CA ALA A 220 -9.14 -2.75 10.77
C ALA A 220 -8.85 -2.80 9.28
N HIS A 221 -9.04 -1.68 8.61
CA HIS A 221 -8.63 -1.46 7.24
C HIS A 221 -8.08 -0.05 7.12
N CYS A 222 -7.02 0.11 6.33
CA CYS A 222 -6.49 1.41 5.98
C CYS A 222 -6.25 1.50 4.48
N GLY A 223 -6.31 2.72 3.94
CA GLY A 223 -5.88 3.04 2.58
C GLY A 223 -4.98 4.26 2.57
N ILE A 224 -4.15 4.39 1.53
CA ILE A 224 -3.23 5.51 1.33
C ILE A 224 -3.90 6.61 0.50
N VAL A 225 -3.82 7.86 0.94
CA VAL A 225 -4.39 9.02 0.24
C VAL A 225 -3.62 9.26 -1.05
N VAL A 226 -4.30 9.31 -2.20
CA VAL A 226 -3.66 9.50 -3.52
C VAL A 226 -4.16 10.73 -4.28
N ALA A 227 -5.27 11.32 -3.84
CA ALA A 227 -5.73 12.62 -4.32
C ALA A 227 -6.43 13.39 -3.19
N VAL A 228 -6.34 14.72 -3.22
CA VAL A 228 -6.95 15.64 -2.26
C VAL A 228 -7.57 16.83 -3.00
N ASN A 229 -8.42 17.59 -2.32
CA ASN A 229 -9.11 18.76 -2.88
C ASN A 229 -9.99 18.43 -4.10
N GLU A 230 -10.59 17.25 -4.11
CA GLU A 230 -11.48 16.81 -5.18
C GLU A 230 -12.92 17.25 -4.89
N ASN A 231 -13.68 17.45 -5.97
CA ASN A 231 -15.11 17.71 -5.90
C ASN A 231 -15.82 16.92 -7.00
N GLY A 232 -16.61 15.91 -6.63
CA GLY A 232 -17.23 14.98 -7.56
C GLY A 232 -18.49 14.33 -7.00
N GLN A 233 -19.33 13.79 -7.87
CA GLN A 233 -20.44 12.95 -7.41
C GLN A 233 -19.92 11.57 -6.99
N PRO A 234 -20.57 10.90 -6.02
CA PRO A 234 -21.78 11.32 -5.31
C PRO A 234 -21.53 12.17 -4.04
N PHE A 235 -20.27 12.37 -3.64
CA PHE A 235 -19.93 12.86 -2.29
C PHE A 235 -19.68 14.36 -2.18
N GLY A 236 -19.56 15.07 -3.30
CA GLY A 236 -19.13 16.46 -3.33
C GLY A 236 -17.63 16.54 -3.01
N ARG A 237 -17.28 17.28 -1.95
CA ARG A 237 -15.88 17.41 -1.51
C ARG A 237 -15.38 16.08 -1.00
N GLN A 238 -14.27 15.61 -1.57
CA GLN A 238 -13.72 14.30 -1.26
C GLN A 238 -12.20 14.28 -1.39
N ILE A 239 -11.62 13.22 -0.85
CA ILE A 239 -10.27 12.75 -1.16
C ILE A 239 -10.38 11.36 -1.79
N SER A 240 -9.34 10.89 -2.46
CA SER A 240 -9.25 9.52 -2.94
C SER A 240 -8.19 8.74 -2.16
N ILE A 241 -8.52 7.52 -1.75
CA ILE A 241 -7.57 6.59 -1.15
C ILE A 241 -7.45 5.33 -1.99
N ILE A 242 -6.29 4.66 -1.93
CA ILE A 242 -6.10 3.32 -2.47
C ILE A 242 -5.85 2.33 -1.33
N GLY A 243 -6.62 1.26 -1.32
CA GLY A 243 -6.47 0.14 -0.38
C GLY A 243 -6.28 -1.18 -1.12
N GLY A 244 -5.52 -2.09 -0.52
CA GLY A 244 -5.43 -3.48 -0.97
C GLY A 244 -6.54 -4.32 -0.35
N ASN A 245 -6.92 -5.42 -1.00
CA ASN A 245 -7.99 -6.33 -0.59
C ASN A 245 -9.32 -5.62 -0.32
N VAL A 246 -9.61 -4.58 -1.09
CA VAL A 246 -10.94 -3.97 -1.20
C VAL A 246 -11.60 -4.63 -2.41
N ASP A 247 -12.68 -5.38 -2.17
CA ASP A 247 -13.34 -6.19 -3.20
C ASP A 247 -12.38 -7.17 -3.88
N ASP A 248 -11.56 -7.87 -3.08
CA ASP A 248 -10.53 -8.79 -3.56
C ASP A 248 -9.50 -8.14 -4.52
N SER A 249 -9.35 -6.82 -4.45
CA SER A 249 -8.60 -6.02 -5.42
C SER A 249 -7.75 -4.92 -4.77
N VAL A 250 -6.94 -4.23 -5.56
CA VAL A 250 -6.40 -2.91 -5.21
C VAL A 250 -7.34 -1.87 -5.79
N ALA A 251 -8.15 -1.25 -4.93
CA ALA A 251 -9.22 -0.36 -5.35
C ALA A 251 -9.06 1.07 -4.81
N LEU A 252 -9.62 2.01 -5.55
CA LEU A 252 -9.78 3.39 -5.11
C LEU A 252 -11.12 3.53 -4.37
N THR A 253 -11.12 4.27 -3.27
CA THR A 253 -12.35 4.70 -2.59
C THR A 253 -12.33 6.22 -2.47
N HIS A 254 -13.39 6.88 -2.90
CA HIS A 254 -13.60 8.29 -2.63
C HIS A 254 -14.15 8.45 -1.21
N VAL A 255 -13.61 9.41 -0.45
CA VAL A 255 -13.94 9.61 0.96
C VAL A 255 -14.44 11.05 1.13
N PRO A 256 -15.71 11.26 1.53
CA PRO A 256 -16.26 12.58 1.80
C PRO A 256 -15.47 13.34 2.87
N VAL A 257 -15.26 14.63 2.65
CA VAL A 257 -14.57 15.52 3.60
C VAL A 257 -15.30 16.86 3.76
N ASP A 258 -15.01 17.57 4.85
CA ASP A 258 -15.51 18.93 5.03
C ASP A 258 -14.81 19.96 4.13
N SER A 259 -15.16 21.23 4.33
CA SER A 259 -14.56 22.34 3.60
C SER A 259 -13.05 22.54 3.82
N SER A 260 -12.50 21.99 4.91
CA SER A 260 -11.08 22.04 5.27
C SER A 260 -10.35 20.73 4.97
N GLY A 261 -11.02 19.74 4.38
CA GLY A 261 -10.43 18.44 4.04
C GLY A 261 -10.42 17.43 5.19
N LYS A 262 -11.16 17.66 6.28
CA LYS A 262 -11.21 16.76 7.44
C LYS A 262 -12.26 15.66 7.26
N LEU A 263 -12.02 14.52 7.89
CA LEU A 263 -12.83 13.29 7.74
C LEU A 263 -14.01 13.21 8.71
N ALA A 264 -13.98 14.00 9.80
CA ALA A 264 -15.00 13.99 10.84
C ALA A 264 -15.32 15.39 11.36
N ASP A 265 -16.51 15.54 11.91
CA ASP A 265 -16.93 16.74 12.61
C ASP A 265 -16.21 16.87 13.98
N PRO A 266 -16.30 18.02 14.67
CA PRO A 266 -15.68 18.21 15.98
C PRO A 266 -16.16 17.25 17.09
N ASN A 267 -17.27 16.54 16.88
CA ASN A 267 -17.77 15.50 17.79
C ASN A 267 -17.20 14.10 17.46
N GLY A 268 -16.38 13.98 16.41
CA GLY A 268 -15.81 12.73 15.94
C GLY A 268 -16.74 11.91 15.04
N THR A 269 -17.84 12.51 14.55
CA THR A 269 -18.75 11.88 13.59
C THR A 269 -18.17 11.98 12.19
N SER A 270 -17.93 10.85 11.54
CA SER A 270 -17.39 10.88 10.18
C SER A 270 -18.39 11.46 9.18
N TYR A 271 -17.89 12.23 8.21
CA TYR A 271 -18.65 12.65 7.04
C TYR A 271 -18.92 11.48 6.07
N ASP A 272 -18.15 10.40 6.18
CA ASP A 272 -18.38 9.17 5.45
C ASP A 272 -19.29 8.24 6.24
N THR A 273 -20.56 8.15 5.84
CA THR A 273 -21.54 7.30 6.53
C THR A 273 -21.23 5.81 6.41
N ARG A 274 -20.41 5.41 5.43
CA ARG A 274 -20.00 4.01 5.21
C ARG A 274 -18.92 3.59 6.21
N TYR A 275 -18.08 4.54 6.65
CA TYR A 275 -16.88 4.24 7.43
C TYR A 275 -16.70 5.20 8.62
N PRO A 276 -16.75 4.70 9.87
CA PRO A 276 -16.31 5.48 11.02
C PRO A 276 -14.77 5.52 11.04
N TRP A 277 -14.17 6.45 10.31
CA TRP A 277 -12.72 6.66 10.31
C TRP A 277 -12.23 6.94 11.73
N CYS A 278 -11.31 6.11 12.24
CA CYS A 278 -10.85 6.18 13.63
C CYS A 278 -9.50 6.89 13.78
N ALA A 279 -8.69 6.98 12.73
CA ALA A 279 -7.43 7.72 12.74
C ALA A 279 -6.99 8.10 11.32
N VAL A 280 -6.26 9.22 11.23
CA VAL A 280 -5.35 9.50 10.11
C VAL A 280 -3.94 9.18 10.60
N LEU A 281 -3.20 8.36 9.88
CA LEU A 281 -1.79 8.10 10.14
C LEU A 281 -0.97 9.02 9.22
N GLU A 282 -0.52 10.14 9.78
CA GLU A 282 0.42 11.03 9.11
C GLU A 282 1.75 10.31 8.95
N VAL A 283 2.22 10.25 7.71
CA VAL A 283 3.51 9.64 7.37
C VAL A 283 4.57 10.73 7.27
N LEU A 284 5.65 10.59 8.04
CA LEU A 284 6.79 11.48 8.06
C LEU A 284 7.80 11.04 7.00
N TYR A 285 7.92 11.81 5.93
CA TYR A 285 8.81 11.53 4.82
C TYR A 285 10.14 12.28 4.96
N ASP A 286 11.25 11.64 4.56
CA ASP A 286 12.60 12.23 4.68
C ASP A 286 12.74 13.47 3.81
N ALA A 287 12.20 13.43 2.59
CA ALA A 287 12.28 14.53 1.63
C ALA A 287 11.69 15.85 2.16
N GLU A 288 10.70 15.78 3.07
CA GLU A 288 10.04 16.96 3.65
C GLU A 288 10.88 17.57 4.79
N THR A 289 11.63 16.74 5.52
CA THR A 289 12.54 17.21 6.57
C THR A 289 13.81 17.86 6.02
N ALA A 290 14.24 17.46 4.82
CA ALA A 290 15.42 18.01 4.15
C ALA A 290 15.17 19.41 3.57
N SER A 291 13.95 19.72 3.13
CA SER A 291 13.55 21.03 2.58
C SER A 291 13.45 22.17 3.61
N HIS A 292 13.68 21.88 4.90
CA HIS A 292 13.65 22.86 5.99
C HIS A 292 15.04 23.16 6.61
N LYS A 293 16.13 22.73 5.95
CA LYS A 293 17.52 23.13 6.26
C LYS A 293 18.10 23.93 5.12
#